data_AF-A0A7D5MNL7-F1
#
_entry.id   AF-A0A7D5MNL7-F1
#
_cell.length_a   1.000
_cell.length_b   1.000
_cell.length_c   1.000
_cell.angle_alpha   90.00
_cell.angle_beta   90.00
_cell.angle_gamma   90.00
#
_symmetry.space_group_name_H-M   'P 1'
#
loop_
_entity.id
_entity.type
_entity.pdbx_description
1 polymer ?
#
loop_
_entity_poly.entity_id
_entity_poly.type
_entity_poly.pdbx_seq_one_letter_code
_entity_poly.pdbx_strand_id
1 'polypeptide(L)'
;MVGEYVEKLEDIKDGFVYILVNNAQEVDNIVLKRCLNYLDKGGMIICKSDNKDPQYPTFPIPVENIKEVWKFKIKLTRQAPEPSGLYERINALEGDMILIKEQLKKSPLNN
;
A
#
# COMPACT_ATOMS: atom_id res chain seq x y z
N MET A 1 10.19 -7.20 -5.35
CA MET A 1 10.07 -6.55 -4.02
C MET A 1 11.40 -6.69 -3.32
N VAL A 2 11.79 -5.71 -2.51
CA VAL A 2 12.95 -5.82 -1.61
C VAL A 2 12.43 -5.66 -0.18
N GLY A 3 12.83 -6.60 0.68
CA GLY A 3 12.56 -6.58 2.11
C GLY A 3 13.85 -6.62 2.92
N GLU A 4 13.77 -6.19 4.17
CA GLU A 4 14.85 -6.23 5.17
C GLU A 4 14.40 -7.17 6.29
N TYR A 5 15.20 -8.18 6.61
CA TYR A 5 14.87 -9.12 7.69
C TYR A 5 14.79 -8.38 9.03
N VAL A 6 13.79 -8.69 9.83
CA VAL A 6 13.60 -8.11 11.16
C VAL A 6 13.98 -9.17 12.19
N GLU A 7 15.10 -8.94 12.90
CA GLU A 7 15.63 -9.90 13.88
C GLU A 7 14.79 -9.98 15.16
N LYS A 8 14.17 -8.87 15.56
CA LYS A 8 13.43 -8.72 16.80
C LYS A 8 12.04 -8.16 16.52
N LEU A 9 11.00 -8.82 17.03
CA LEU A 9 9.62 -8.38 16.82
C LEU A 9 9.38 -6.97 17.40
N GLU A 10 10.16 -6.59 18.41
CA GLU A 10 10.16 -5.27 19.02
C GLU A 10 10.55 -4.15 18.05
N ASP A 11 11.31 -4.47 16.99
CA ASP A 11 11.74 -3.51 15.97
C ASP A 11 10.64 -3.21 14.93
N ILE A 12 9.50 -3.91 15.01
CA ILE A 12 8.32 -3.61 14.19
C ILE A 12 7.78 -2.23 14.61
N LYS A 13 7.87 -1.28 13.68
CA LYS A 13 7.32 0.07 13.82
C LYS A 13 5.88 0.15 13.36
N ASP A 14 5.05 0.79 14.19
CA ASP A 14 3.65 1.06 13.89
C ASP A 14 3.46 1.79 12.56
N GLY A 15 2.50 1.31 11.78
CA GLY A 15 2.11 1.91 10.52
C GLY A 15 3.05 1.60 9.36
N PHE A 16 4.10 0.80 9.54
CA PHE A 16 4.93 0.33 8.43
C PHE A 16 4.39 -0.98 7.84
N VAL A 17 4.77 -1.27 6.59
CA VAL A 17 4.38 -2.50 5.90
C VAL A 17 5.43 -3.58 6.12
N TYR A 18 4.98 -4.78 6.46
CA TYR A 18 5.82 -5.95 6.67
C TYR A 18 5.23 -7.15 5.92
N ILE A 19 6.12 -8.07 5.57
CA ILE A 19 5.79 -9.44 5.22
C ILE A 19 5.88 -10.25 6.52
N LEU A 20 4.83 -10.99 6.85
CA LEU A 20 4.81 -11.89 8.00
C LEU A 20 4.64 -13.31 7.50
N VAL A 21 5.60 -14.17 7.85
CA VAL A 21 5.48 -15.62 7.72
C VAL A 21 4.94 -16.14 9.04
N ASN A 22 3.81 -16.85 9.00
CA ASN A 22 3.08 -17.27 10.18
C ASN A 22 2.43 -18.65 9.99
N ASN A 23 1.97 -19.24 11.09
CA ASN A 23 1.20 -20.49 11.11
C ASN A 23 -0.13 -20.32 11.87
N ALA A 24 -0.67 -19.09 11.93
CA ALA A 24 -1.97 -18.85 12.55
C ALA A 24 -3.08 -19.49 11.72
N GLN A 25 -4.11 -19.99 12.40
CA GLN A 25 -5.29 -20.53 11.72
C GLN A 25 -6.12 -19.37 11.15
N GLU A 26 -6.88 -19.64 10.08
CA GLU A 26 -7.82 -18.68 9.46
C GLU A 26 -7.20 -17.51 8.67
N VAL A 27 -5.88 -17.46 8.54
CA VAL A 27 -5.17 -16.48 7.70
C VAL A 27 -4.16 -17.18 6.79
N ASP A 28 -3.75 -16.51 5.71
CA ASP A 28 -2.70 -17.03 4.84
C ASP A 28 -1.36 -17.11 5.59
N ASN A 29 -0.58 -18.15 5.31
CA ASN A 29 0.73 -18.37 5.95
C ASN A 29 1.73 -17.23 5.67
N ILE A 30 1.57 -16.49 4.58
CA ILE A 30 2.42 -15.35 4.23
C ILE A 30 1.53 -14.17 3.87
N VAL A 31 1.64 -13.08 4.63
CA VAL A 31 0.84 -11.88 4.43
C VAL A 31 1.71 -10.63 4.28
N LEU A 32 1.33 -9.71 3.38
CA LEU A 32 1.90 -8.37 3.28
C LEU A 32 0.88 -7.38 3.83
N LYS A 33 1.13 -6.83 5.03
CA LYS A 33 0.17 -5.97 5.72
C LYS A 33 0.87 -4.81 6.43
N ARG A 34 0.10 -3.75 6.67
CA ARG A 34 0.51 -2.66 7.55
C ARG A 34 0.36 -3.11 8.99
N CYS A 35 1.44 -3.08 9.76
CA CYS A 35 1.48 -3.66 11.09
C CYS A 35 1.34 -2.59 12.18
N LEU A 36 0.68 -2.95 13.27
CA LEU A 36 0.78 -2.26 14.55
C LEU A 36 1.36 -3.24 15.58
N ASN A 37 2.39 -2.80 16.27
CA ASN A 37 3.12 -3.55 17.27
C ASN A 37 2.40 -3.46 18.61
N TYR A 38 1.65 -4.51 18.95
CA TYR A 38 0.88 -4.62 20.19
C TYR A 38 1.50 -5.69 21.11
N LEU A 39 2.83 -5.85 21.05
CA LEU A 39 3.58 -6.76 21.94
C LEU A 39 3.27 -6.46 23.41
N ASP A 40 3.41 -5.20 23.82
CA ASP A 40 3.16 -4.77 25.20
C ASP A 40 1.68 -4.71 25.60
N LYS A 41 0.76 -4.85 24.62
CA LYS A 41 -0.69 -4.69 24.81
C LYS A 41 -1.46 -6.01 24.72
N GLY A 42 -0.74 -7.13 24.57
CA GLY A 42 -1.35 -8.45 24.44
C GLY A 42 -0.53 -9.48 23.67
N GLY A 43 0.74 -9.21 23.34
CA GLY A 43 1.58 -10.17 22.63
C GLY A 43 1.12 -10.43 21.19
N MET A 44 0.67 -9.39 20.48
CA MET A 44 0.11 -9.54 19.13
C MET A 44 0.66 -8.49 18.17
N ILE A 45 0.64 -8.82 16.87
CA ILE A 45 0.82 -7.86 15.78
C ILE A 45 -0.53 -7.69 15.06
N ILE A 46 -1.02 -6.45 14.98
CA ILE A 46 -2.27 -6.15 14.26
C ILE A 46 -1.95 -5.92 12.79
N CYS A 47 -2.51 -6.76 11.92
CA CYS A 47 -2.30 -6.74 10.47
C CYS A 47 -3.46 -6.03 9.77
N LYS A 48 -3.19 -4.84 9.23
CA LYS A 48 -4.18 -4.00 8.53
C LYS A 48 -3.97 -4.08 7.03
N SER A 49 -5.07 -4.23 6.29
CA SER A 49 -5.06 -4.13 4.83
C SER A 49 -4.99 -2.67 4.40
N ASP A 50 -4.17 -2.37 3.39
CA ASP A 50 -4.23 -1.08 2.69
C ASP A 50 -5.35 -1.07 1.63
N ASN A 51 -5.94 -2.24 1.30
CA ASN A 51 -7.12 -2.33 0.46
C ASN A 51 -8.38 -1.96 1.29
N LYS A 52 -9.24 -1.11 0.74
CA LYS A 52 -10.51 -0.69 1.35
C LYS A 52 -11.65 -1.70 1.16
N ASP A 53 -11.44 -2.73 0.33
CA ASP A 53 -12.42 -3.79 0.13
C ASP A 53 -12.66 -4.58 1.45
N PRO A 54 -13.93 -4.72 1.89
CA PRO A 54 -14.28 -5.47 3.11
C PRO A 54 -13.78 -6.91 3.17
N GLN A 55 -13.48 -7.54 2.02
CA GLN A 55 -12.91 -8.89 1.96
C GLN A 55 -11.53 -9.00 2.61
N TYR A 56 -10.83 -7.87 2.83
CA TYR A 56 -9.52 -7.85 3.47
C TYR A 56 -9.59 -7.19 4.85
N PRO A 57 -10.22 -7.83 5.85
CA PRO A 57 -10.38 -7.26 7.17
C PRO A 57 -9.04 -7.09 7.89
N THR A 58 -9.05 -6.27 8.94
CA THR A 58 -7.95 -6.22 9.90
C THR A 58 -8.02 -7.45 10.80
N PHE A 59 -6.89 -8.10 11.04
CA PHE A 59 -6.81 -9.28 11.91
C PHE A 59 -5.56 -9.24 12.80
N PRO A 60 -5.63 -9.76 14.03
CA PRO A 60 -4.46 -9.94 14.87
C PRO A 60 -3.70 -11.23 14.52
N ILE A 61 -2.38 -11.22 14.66
CA ILE A 61 -1.55 -12.42 14.70
C ILE A 61 -0.83 -12.46 16.06
N PRO A 62 -1.07 -13.49 16.90
CA PRO A 62 -0.29 -13.73 18.11
C PRO A 62 1.18 -14.02 17.79
N VAL A 63 2.10 -13.52 18.63
CA VAL A 63 3.54 -13.62 18.39
C VAL A 63 4.06 -15.04 18.29
N GLU A 64 3.46 -15.97 19.03
CA GLU A 64 3.81 -17.39 19.02
C GLU A 64 3.58 -18.03 17.64
N ASN A 65 2.71 -17.43 16.83
CA ASN A 65 2.39 -17.90 15.50
C ASN A 65 3.28 -17.26 14.42
N ILE A 66 4.09 -16.26 14.75
CA ILE A 66 4.98 -15.59 13.81
C ILE A 66 6.28 -16.39 13.72
N LYS A 67 6.69 -16.74 12.49
CA LYS A 67 7.94 -17.46 12.20
C LYS A 67 9.01 -16.51 11.71
N GLU A 68 8.65 -15.60 10.82
CA GLU A 68 9.58 -14.61 10.26
C GLU A 68 8.87 -13.30 9.97
N VAL A 69 9.63 -12.20 10.05
CA VAL A 69 9.15 -10.87 9.70
C VAL A 69 10.17 -10.18 8.80
N TRP A 70 9.67 -9.56 7.74
CA TRP A 70 10.48 -8.80 6.80
C TRP A 70 9.87 -7.43 6.57
N LYS A 71 10.63 -6.36 6.83
CA LYS A 71 10.20 -5.00 6.57
C LYS A 71 10.16 -4.74 5.08
N PHE A 72 9.03 -4.30 4.57
CA PHE A 72 8.91 -3.90 3.18
C PHE A 72 9.69 -2.60 2.92
N LYS A 73 10.64 -2.62 1.98
CA LYS A 73 11.48 -1.45 1.66
C LYS A 73 11.17 -0.88 0.29
N ILE A 74 11.06 -1.74 -0.73
CA ILE A 74 10.94 -1.29 -2.13
C ILE A 74 9.97 -2.17 -2.91
N LYS A 75 9.05 -1.52 -3.63
CA LYS A 75 8.32 -2.11 -4.76
C LYS A 75 9.09 -1.84 -6.05
N LEU A 76 9.43 -2.89 -6.79
CA LEU A 76 9.95 -2.79 -8.15
C LEU A 76 8.88 -3.32 -9.09
N THR A 77 8.44 -2.50 -10.05
CA THR A 77 7.39 -2.84 -11.02
C THR A 77 7.80 -2.37 -12.41
N ARG A 78 7.43 -3.13 -13.45
CA ARG A 78 7.67 -2.78 -14.86
C ARG A 78 6.59 -1.84 -15.42
N GLN A 79 5.41 -1.83 -14.81
CA GLN A 79 4.36 -0.87 -15.10
C GLN A 79 4.40 0.24 -14.07
N ALA A 80 4.37 1.49 -14.54
CA ALA A 80 4.16 2.64 -13.69
C ALA A 80 2.82 2.47 -12.96
N PRO A 81 2.72 2.90 -11.68
CA PRO A 81 1.43 2.93 -11.01
C PRO A 81 0.47 3.82 -11.79
N GLU A 82 -0.74 3.33 -12.05
CA GLU A 82 -1.81 4.18 -12.57
C GLU A 82 -2.07 5.30 -11.56
N PRO A 83 -2.30 6.55 -12.03
CA PRO A 83 -2.70 7.64 -11.16
C PRO A 83 -3.98 7.23 -10.41
N SER A 84 -4.12 7.60 -9.13
CA SER A 84 -5.40 7.34 -8.45
C SER A 84 -6.54 8.07 -9.18
N GLY A 85 -7.78 7.59 -9.07
CA GLY A 85 -8.89 8.08 -9.92
C GLY A 85 -9.18 9.59 -9.86
N LEU A 86 -8.69 10.33 -8.85
CA LEU A 86 -8.73 11.79 -8.84
C LEU A 86 -7.67 12.40 -9.78
N TYR A 87 -6.44 11.87 -9.76
CA TYR A 87 -5.37 12.30 -10.65
C TYR A 87 -5.69 11.97 -12.12
N GLU A 88 -6.35 10.85 -12.41
CA GLU A 88 -6.81 10.54 -13.77
C GLU A 88 -7.75 11.63 -14.31
N ARG A 89 -8.72 12.06 -13.50
CA ARG A 89 -9.67 13.11 -13.87
C ARG A 89 -8.97 14.46 -14.06
N ILE A 90 -8.00 14.79 -13.21
CA ILE A 90 -7.23 16.03 -13.34
C ILE A 90 -6.38 16.00 -14.62
N ASN A 91 -5.69 14.89 -14.90
CA ASN A 91 -4.87 14.74 -16.10
C ASN A 91 -5.73 14.85 -17.37
N ALA A 92 -6.93 14.27 -17.37
CA ALA A 92 -7.88 14.42 -18.49
C ALA A 92 -8.29 15.88 -18.69
N LEU A 93 -8.64 16.58 -17.60
CA LEU A 93 -8.99 18.01 -17.66
C LEU A 93 -7.82 18.89 -18.13
N GLU A 94 -6.60 18.60 -17.69
CA GLU A 94 -5.39 19.29 -18.18
C GLU A 94 -5.19 19.05 -19.67
N GLY A 95 -5.36 17.82 -20.14
CA GLY A 95 -5.31 17.45 -21.56
C GLY A 95 -6.35 18.21 -22.40
N ASP A 96 -7.60 18.22 -21.95
CA ASP A 96 -8.69 18.95 -22.60
C ASP A 96 -8.39 20.45 -22.65
N MET A 97 -7.87 21.03 -21.57
CA MET A 97 -7.51 22.44 -21.51
C MET A 97 -6.37 22.80 -22.48
N ILE A 98 -5.37 21.92 -22.64
CA ILE A 98 -4.32 22.11 -23.64
C ILE A 98 -4.92 22.12 -25.05
N LEU A 99 -5.80 21.16 -25.35
CA LEU A 99 -6.45 21.08 -26.67
C LEU A 99 -7.27 22.32 -26.98
N ILE A 100 -8.07 22.79 -26.02
CA ILE A 100 -8.88 24.01 -26.16
C ILE A 100 -7.99 25.23 -26.41
N LYS A 101 -6.90 25.39 -25.66
CA LYS A 101 -5.95 26.50 -25.86
C LYS A 101 -5.33 26.47 -27.26
N GLU A 102 -5.00 25.29 -27.77
CA GLU A 102 -4.46 25.15 -29.13
C GLU A 102 -5.51 25.46 -30.20
N GLN A 103 -6.78 25.11 -29.99
CA GLN A 103 -7.87 25.49 -30.89
C GLN A 103 -8.10 27.00 -30.90
N LEU A 104 -8.05 27.66 -29.75
CA LEU A 104 -8.19 29.11 -29.64
C LEU A 104 -7.04 29.86 -30.32
N LYS A 105 -5.80 29.34 -30.27
CA LYS A 105 -4.67 29.91 -31.03
C LYS A 105 -4.83 29.76 -32.54
N LYS A 106 -5.46 28.67 -32.99
CA LYS A 106 -5.68 28.36 -34.41
C LYS A 106 -6.89 29.05 -35.02
N SER A 107 -7.79 29.59 -34.20
CA SER A 107 -8.88 30.43 -34.67
C SER A 107 -8.35 31.86 -34.81
N PRO A 108 -7.96 32.34 -36.01
CA PRO A 108 -7.72 33.77 -36.17
C PRO A 108 -9.00 34.49 -35.77
N LEU A 109 -8.86 35.60 -35.07
CA LEU A 109 -9.95 36.55 -34.85
C LEU A 109 -10.49 36.95 -36.23
N ASN A 110 -11.53 36.26 -36.69
CA ASN A 110 -12.32 36.67 -37.84
C ASN A 110 -13.12 37.89 -37.38
N ASN A 111 -12.56 39.07 -37.68
CA ASN A 111 -13.31 40.31 -37.84
C ASN A 111 -14.30 40.18 -39.00
#